data_AF-A0AAD9K8V6-F1
#
_entry.id   AF-A0AAD9K8V6-F1
#
_cell.length_a   1.000
_cell.length_b   1.000
_cell.length_c   1.000
_cell.angle_alpha   90.00
_cell.angle_beta   90.00
_cell.angle_gamma   90.00
#
_symmetry.space_group_name_H-M   'P 1'
#
loop_
_entity.id
_entity.type
_entity.pdbx_description
1 polymer ?
#
loop_
_entity_poly.entity_id
_entity_poly.type
_entity_poly.pdbx_seq_one_letter_code
_entity_poly.pdbx_strand_id
1 'polypeptide(L)'
;MLNRLSRNDIDKLTMMYLRDQQSEVARQTMIDALGTAHTSDCYTVMMSRIFHVKRPEAELVMRALFQLFGLSAQIPEIVFVTLEHVVFHHPFDFSDDEVRQQVNDRATLVLAYVAKQVKSSRPAWSSRVIQRLEEHPYHHRQLRSTMNEKELREHLSQKTLHIHALGNAASDTSLGHLMSYVNDSSAHTNLRYSAVNALAKYHHKHVADVLLSMTLVEEERTVRLAAIKGYKKHPHGGDIQILLDQSYGR
;
A
#
# COMPACT_ATOMS: atom_id res chain seq x y z
N MET A 1 -16.91 -23.63 0.29
CA MET A 1 -18.38 -23.67 0.42
C MET A 1 -19.01 -22.49 -0.32
N LEU A 2 -18.61 -21.23 -0.04
CA LEU A 2 -19.11 -20.05 -0.79
C LEU A 2 -18.83 -20.13 -2.30
N ASN A 3 -17.69 -20.70 -2.70
CA ASN A 3 -17.32 -20.92 -4.10
C ASN A 3 -18.25 -21.87 -4.89
N ARG A 4 -19.23 -22.51 -4.24
CA ARG A 4 -20.24 -23.36 -4.88
C ARG A 4 -21.62 -22.68 -4.98
N LEU A 5 -21.76 -21.50 -4.41
CA LEU A 5 -23.02 -20.76 -4.39
C LEU A 5 -23.12 -19.84 -5.61
N SER A 6 -24.34 -19.56 -6.06
CA SER A 6 -24.57 -18.50 -7.03
C SER A 6 -24.31 -17.13 -6.40
N ARG A 7 -23.99 -16.12 -7.22
CA ARG A 7 -23.86 -14.74 -6.75
C ARG A 7 -25.07 -14.27 -5.94
N ASN A 8 -26.28 -14.61 -6.36
CA ASN A 8 -27.51 -14.22 -5.66
C ASN A 8 -27.61 -14.85 -4.28
N ASP A 9 -27.14 -16.09 -4.12
CA ASP A 9 -27.16 -16.78 -2.83
C ASP A 9 -26.08 -16.23 -1.90
N ILE A 10 -24.88 -15.91 -2.44
CA ILE A 10 -23.82 -15.22 -1.70
C ILE A 10 -24.31 -13.87 -1.20
N ASP A 11 -24.98 -13.10 -2.06
CA ASP A 11 -25.53 -11.79 -1.74
C ASP A 11 -26.60 -11.86 -0.64
N LYS A 12 -27.56 -12.77 -0.76
CA LYS A 12 -28.60 -13.01 0.27
C LYS A 12 -27.98 -13.40 1.60
N LEU A 13 -27.02 -14.32 1.60
CA LEU A 13 -26.32 -14.75 2.81
C LEU A 13 -25.57 -13.58 3.44
N THR A 14 -24.83 -12.82 2.64
CA THR A 14 -24.09 -11.63 3.12
C THR A 14 -25.05 -10.62 3.74
N MET A 15 -26.19 -10.34 3.10
CA MET A 15 -27.21 -9.46 3.64
C MET A 15 -27.82 -9.95 4.95
N MET A 16 -27.92 -11.26 5.18
CA MET A 16 -28.39 -11.80 6.46
C MET A 16 -27.37 -11.56 7.57
N TYR A 17 -26.09 -11.77 7.27
CA TYR A 17 -25.01 -11.67 8.24
C TYR A 17 -24.57 -10.23 8.53
N LEU A 18 -24.72 -9.29 7.59
CA LEU A 18 -24.32 -7.89 7.79
C LEU A 18 -25.36 -7.02 8.50
N ARG A 19 -26.52 -7.57 8.89
CA ARG A 19 -27.56 -6.83 9.64
C ARG A 19 -27.05 -6.43 11.03
N ASP A 20 -27.51 -5.28 11.51
CA ASP A 20 -27.16 -4.73 12.84
C ASP A 20 -27.53 -5.66 14.02
N GLN A 21 -28.48 -6.57 13.82
CA GLN A 21 -28.89 -7.57 14.82
C GLN A 21 -27.90 -8.73 14.98
N GLN A 22 -26.95 -8.87 14.06
CA GLN A 22 -25.92 -9.91 14.14
C GLN A 22 -24.76 -9.47 15.02
N SER A 23 -24.11 -10.44 15.66
CA SER A 23 -22.91 -10.13 16.44
C SER A 23 -21.80 -9.59 15.53
N GLU A 24 -20.97 -8.70 16.08
CA GLU A 24 -19.79 -8.17 15.39
C GLU A 24 -18.90 -9.29 14.83
N VAL A 25 -18.68 -10.35 15.63
CA VAL A 25 -17.92 -11.54 15.22
C VAL A 25 -18.53 -12.22 13.99
N ALA A 26 -19.86 -12.34 13.93
CA ALA A 26 -20.53 -12.96 12.78
C ALA A 26 -20.37 -12.10 11.51
N ARG A 27 -20.48 -10.77 11.65
CA ARG A 27 -20.30 -9.80 10.54
C ARG A 27 -18.89 -9.86 9.99
N GLN A 28 -17.88 -9.83 10.85
CA GLN A 28 -16.47 -9.93 10.46
C GLN A 28 -16.15 -11.28 9.82
N THR A 29 -16.66 -12.38 10.40
CA THR A 29 -16.46 -13.74 9.86
C THR A 29 -17.02 -13.86 8.44
N MET A 30 -18.15 -13.23 8.15
CA MET A 30 -18.71 -13.21 6.80
C MET A 30 -17.78 -12.52 5.80
N ILE A 31 -17.17 -11.39 6.17
CA ILE A 31 -16.20 -10.68 5.31
C ILE A 31 -14.97 -11.55 5.05
N ASP A 32 -14.43 -12.18 6.10
CA ASP A 32 -13.29 -13.07 5.95
C ASP A 32 -13.62 -14.26 5.05
N ALA A 33 -14.84 -14.81 5.17
CA ALA A 33 -15.29 -15.90 4.31
C ALA A 33 -15.39 -15.48 2.84
N LEU A 34 -15.93 -14.27 2.55
CA LEU A 34 -15.95 -13.70 1.19
C LEU A 34 -14.53 -13.53 0.63
N GLY A 35 -13.62 -12.98 1.43
CA GLY A 35 -12.22 -12.79 1.05
C GLY A 35 -11.50 -14.09 0.72
N THR A 36 -11.66 -15.10 1.59
CA THR A 36 -11.02 -16.42 1.47
C THR A 36 -11.54 -17.23 0.29
N ALA A 37 -12.76 -16.96 -0.20
CA ALA A 37 -13.33 -17.69 -1.32
C ALA A 37 -12.62 -17.41 -2.66
N HIS A 38 -11.94 -16.26 -2.78
CA HIS A 38 -11.19 -15.84 -3.96
C HIS A 38 -11.97 -15.94 -5.29
N THR A 39 -13.28 -15.68 -5.26
CA THR A 39 -14.13 -15.66 -6.47
C THR A 39 -14.56 -14.25 -6.84
N SER A 40 -14.75 -14.00 -8.14
CA SER A 40 -15.23 -12.71 -8.64
C SER A 40 -16.59 -12.32 -8.03
N ASP A 41 -17.48 -13.29 -7.82
CA ASP A 41 -18.78 -13.05 -7.21
C ASP A 41 -18.67 -12.61 -5.75
N CYS A 42 -17.81 -13.26 -4.96
CA CYS A 42 -17.58 -12.86 -3.57
C CYS A 42 -17.01 -11.44 -3.48
N TYR A 43 -16.03 -11.10 -4.32
CA TYR A 43 -15.50 -9.74 -4.38
C TYR A 43 -16.54 -8.72 -4.82
N THR A 44 -17.40 -9.08 -5.79
CA THR A 44 -18.47 -8.19 -6.25
C THR A 44 -19.46 -7.90 -5.12
N VAL A 45 -19.88 -8.94 -4.39
CA VAL A 45 -20.76 -8.78 -3.23
C VAL A 45 -20.07 -7.93 -2.17
N MET A 46 -18.81 -8.21 -1.84
CA MET A 46 -18.02 -7.44 -0.86
C MET A 46 -17.93 -5.95 -1.22
N MET A 47 -17.61 -5.61 -2.47
CA MET A 47 -17.58 -4.20 -2.93
C MET A 47 -18.96 -3.55 -2.81
N SER A 48 -20.02 -4.23 -3.29
CA SER A 48 -21.37 -3.67 -3.29
C SER A 48 -21.97 -3.48 -1.89
N ARG A 49 -21.64 -4.36 -0.94
CA ARG A 49 -22.26 -4.39 0.40
C ARG A 49 -21.45 -3.66 1.47
N ILE A 50 -20.19 -3.38 1.22
CA ILE A 50 -19.31 -2.74 2.21
C ILE A 50 -18.83 -1.37 1.72
N PHE A 51 -18.45 -1.24 0.44
CA PHE A 51 -17.89 0.02 -0.08
C PHE A 51 -18.98 0.94 -0.63
N HIS A 52 -19.99 0.39 -1.31
CA HIS A 52 -21.05 1.18 -1.97
C HIS A 52 -22.28 1.47 -1.11
N VAL A 53 -22.21 1.22 0.21
CA VAL A 53 -23.30 1.56 1.13
C VAL A 53 -23.23 3.04 1.51
N LYS A 54 -24.40 3.66 1.74
CA LYS A 54 -24.51 5.09 2.07
C LYS A 54 -23.72 5.50 3.32
N ARG A 55 -23.60 4.59 4.29
CA ARG A 55 -22.88 4.77 5.54
C ARG A 55 -22.03 3.52 5.78
N PRO A 56 -20.83 3.44 5.18
CA PRO A 56 -19.95 2.31 5.43
C PRO A 56 -19.51 2.31 6.88
N GLU A 57 -19.22 1.12 7.41
CA GLU A 57 -18.64 0.97 8.74
C GLU A 57 -17.13 0.78 8.60
N ALA A 58 -16.37 1.63 9.29
CA ALA A 58 -14.92 1.68 9.13
C ALA A 58 -14.24 0.32 9.38
N GLU A 59 -14.71 -0.42 10.39
CA GLU A 59 -14.16 -1.73 10.72
C GLU A 59 -14.40 -2.76 9.60
N LEU A 60 -15.61 -2.79 9.04
CA LEU A 60 -15.93 -3.70 7.93
C LEU A 60 -15.15 -3.33 6.67
N VAL A 61 -14.99 -2.04 6.39
CA VAL A 61 -14.15 -1.55 5.28
C VAL A 61 -12.70 -1.97 5.49
N MET A 62 -12.12 -1.77 6.68
CA MET A 62 -10.75 -2.17 6.98
C MET A 62 -10.54 -3.67 6.84
N ARG A 63 -11.49 -4.48 7.34
CA ARG A 63 -11.47 -5.94 7.17
C ARG A 63 -11.51 -6.32 5.69
N ALA A 64 -12.41 -5.71 4.92
CA ALA A 64 -12.54 -5.99 3.50
C ALA A 64 -11.29 -5.56 2.70
N LEU A 65 -10.70 -4.40 3.01
CA LEU A 65 -9.42 -3.97 2.45
C LEU A 65 -8.30 -4.96 2.75
N PHE A 66 -8.28 -5.53 3.96
CA PHE A 66 -7.30 -6.56 4.33
C PHE A 66 -7.43 -7.81 3.45
N GLN A 67 -8.66 -8.24 3.15
CA GLN A 67 -8.94 -9.40 2.30
C GLN A 67 -8.51 -9.22 0.82
N LEU A 68 -8.19 -8.00 0.41
CA LEU A 68 -7.67 -7.72 -0.93
C LEU A 68 -6.15 -7.94 -1.03
N PHE A 69 -5.44 -8.05 0.10
CA PHE A 69 -4.07 -8.54 0.11
C PHE A 69 -4.07 -10.05 -0.16
N GLY A 70 -3.33 -10.48 -1.18
CA GLY A 70 -3.33 -11.88 -1.64
C GLY A 70 -4.16 -12.13 -2.90
N LEU A 71 -4.81 -11.09 -3.44
CA LEU A 71 -5.34 -11.14 -4.79
C LEU A 71 -4.23 -11.47 -5.80
N SER A 72 -4.52 -12.44 -6.68
CA SER A 72 -3.65 -12.78 -7.82
C SER A 72 -3.91 -11.83 -9.00
N ALA A 73 -3.21 -12.05 -10.12
CA ALA A 73 -3.29 -11.17 -11.32
C ALA A 73 -4.69 -11.07 -11.96
N GLN A 74 -5.66 -11.90 -11.55
CA GLN A 74 -7.05 -11.89 -12.05
C GLN A 74 -7.98 -11.08 -11.13
N ILE A 75 -7.67 -9.80 -10.96
CA ILE A 75 -8.48 -8.91 -10.12
C ILE A 75 -9.80 -8.55 -10.83
N PRO A 76 -10.97 -8.79 -10.21
CA PRO A 76 -12.25 -8.39 -10.77
C PRO A 76 -12.31 -6.88 -11.01
N GLU A 77 -12.91 -6.47 -12.12
CA GLU A 77 -12.98 -5.04 -12.50
C GLU A 77 -13.63 -4.18 -11.42
N ILE A 78 -14.70 -4.68 -10.81
CA ILE A 78 -15.41 -3.97 -9.75
C ILE A 78 -14.49 -3.63 -8.57
N VAL A 79 -13.53 -4.48 -8.21
CA VAL A 79 -12.56 -4.20 -7.13
C VAL A 79 -11.71 -3.00 -7.50
N PHE A 80 -11.14 -3.02 -8.70
CA PHE A 80 -10.27 -1.96 -9.17
C PHE A 80 -11.03 -0.63 -9.28
N VAL A 81 -12.18 -0.62 -9.95
CA VAL A 81 -12.99 0.60 -10.15
C VAL A 81 -13.46 1.18 -8.81
N THR A 82 -13.88 0.32 -7.87
CA THR A 82 -14.30 0.75 -6.53
C THR A 82 -13.15 1.41 -5.78
N LEU A 83 -11.98 0.76 -5.73
CA LEU A 83 -10.81 1.32 -5.05
C LEU A 83 -10.32 2.61 -5.70
N GLU A 84 -10.26 2.66 -7.04
CA GLU A 84 -9.89 3.85 -7.78
C GLU A 84 -10.83 5.01 -7.48
N HIS A 85 -12.14 4.75 -7.48
CA HIS A 85 -13.16 5.74 -7.15
C HIS A 85 -13.02 6.24 -5.71
N VAL A 86 -12.89 5.35 -4.73
CA VAL A 86 -12.75 5.73 -3.33
C VAL A 86 -11.47 6.54 -3.11
N VAL A 87 -10.33 6.12 -3.66
CA VAL A 87 -9.06 6.80 -3.39
C VAL A 87 -8.97 8.17 -4.06
N PHE A 88 -9.45 8.31 -5.30
CA PHE A 88 -9.21 9.53 -6.09
C PHE A 88 -10.42 10.44 -6.27
N HIS A 89 -11.64 9.96 -6.01
CA HIS A 89 -12.86 10.72 -6.32
C HIS A 89 -13.76 10.88 -5.10
N HIS A 90 -13.93 9.83 -4.30
CA HIS A 90 -14.85 9.84 -3.18
C HIS A 90 -14.25 9.10 -1.98
N PRO A 91 -13.25 9.70 -1.31
CA PRO A 91 -12.67 9.13 -0.11
C PRO A 91 -13.75 8.93 0.94
N PHE A 92 -13.55 7.93 1.80
CA PHE A 92 -14.49 7.67 2.87
C PHE A 92 -14.53 8.86 3.82
N ASP A 93 -15.73 9.23 4.23
CA ASP A 93 -15.97 10.30 5.19
C ASP A 93 -16.58 9.73 6.47
N PHE A 94 -15.71 9.41 7.42
CA PHE A 94 -16.09 9.00 8.76
C PHE A 94 -16.02 10.20 9.71
N SER A 95 -16.85 10.19 10.76
CA SER A 95 -16.92 11.29 11.73
C SER A 95 -15.66 11.46 12.56
N ASP A 96 -14.89 10.39 12.74
CA ASP A 96 -13.61 10.40 13.43
C ASP A 96 -12.48 10.60 12.41
N ASP A 97 -11.72 11.68 12.60
CA ASP A 97 -10.64 12.07 11.68
C ASP A 97 -9.51 11.03 11.59
N GLU A 98 -9.17 10.39 12.71
CA GLU A 98 -8.11 9.40 12.76
C GLU A 98 -8.55 8.13 12.03
N VAL A 99 -9.77 7.65 12.31
CA VAL A 99 -10.37 6.51 11.60
C VAL A 99 -10.47 6.82 10.11
N ARG A 100 -10.92 8.03 9.75
CA ARG A 100 -11.00 8.48 8.36
C ARG A 100 -9.65 8.44 7.67
N GLN A 101 -8.61 8.96 8.30
CA GLN A 101 -7.27 8.92 7.75
C GLN A 101 -6.78 7.48 7.60
N GLN A 102 -6.88 6.65 8.65
CA GLN A 102 -6.42 5.26 8.62
C GLN A 102 -7.07 4.43 7.51
N VAL A 103 -8.39 4.58 7.30
CA VAL A 103 -9.12 3.83 6.26
C VAL A 103 -8.70 4.29 4.86
N ASN A 104 -8.62 5.60 4.62
CA ASN A 104 -8.24 6.13 3.30
C ASN A 104 -6.76 5.84 2.96
N ASP A 105 -5.86 5.92 3.94
CA ASP A 105 -4.46 5.52 3.81
C ASP A 105 -4.36 4.04 3.43
N ARG A 106 -5.13 3.17 4.10
CA ARG A 106 -5.16 1.74 3.78
C ARG A 106 -5.70 1.49 2.38
N ALA A 107 -6.79 2.17 1.98
CA ALA A 107 -7.36 2.06 0.65
C ALA A 107 -6.34 2.45 -0.44
N THR A 108 -5.58 3.53 -0.21
CA THR A 108 -4.51 3.99 -1.10
C THR A 108 -3.41 2.94 -1.26
N LEU A 109 -2.94 2.36 -0.14
CA LEU A 109 -1.92 1.32 -0.16
C LEU A 109 -2.38 0.04 -0.87
N VAL A 110 -3.65 -0.33 -0.70
CA VAL A 110 -4.28 -1.48 -1.37
C VAL A 110 -4.43 -1.22 -2.86
N LEU A 111 -4.91 -0.05 -3.27
CA LEU A 111 -5.01 0.31 -4.69
C LEU A 111 -3.65 0.24 -5.39
N ALA A 112 -2.59 0.74 -4.75
CA ALA A 112 -1.25 0.66 -5.29
C ALA A 112 -0.75 -0.81 -5.41
N TYR A 113 -1.05 -1.66 -4.43
CA TYR A 113 -0.77 -3.09 -4.52
C TYR A 113 -1.54 -3.75 -5.67
N VAL A 114 -2.83 -3.46 -5.82
CA VAL A 114 -3.68 -3.93 -6.93
C VAL A 114 -3.11 -3.48 -8.28
N ALA A 115 -2.66 -2.24 -8.40
CA ALA A 115 -2.02 -1.71 -9.60
C ALA A 115 -0.76 -2.52 -9.99
N LYS A 116 0.04 -2.96 -9.01
CA LYS A 116 1.17 -3.87 -9.26
C LYS A 116 0.70 -5.23 -9.79
N GLN A 117 -0.30 -5.83 -9.16
CA GLN A 117 -0.79 -7.17 -9.55
C GLN A 117 -1.36 -7.21 -10.97
N VAL A 118 -2.00 -6.12 -11.41
CA VAL A 118 -2.58 -6.03 -12.76
C VAL A 118 -1.61 -5.49 -13.80
N LYS A 119 -0.36 -5.16 -13.46
CA LYS A 119 0.61 -4.55 -14.39
C LYS A 119 0.80 -5.34 -15.68
N SER A 120 0.85 -6.67 -15.59
CA SER A 120 1.04 -7.55 -16.76
C SER A 120 -0.25 -7.84 -17.53
N SER A 121 -1.39 -7.96 -16.85
CA SER A 121 -2.67 -8.33 -17.45
C SER A 121 -3.49 -7.13 -17.94
N ARG A 122 -3.38 -5.98 -17.27
CA ARG A 122 -4.09 -4.72 -17.55
C ARG A 122 -3.16 -3.52 -17.34
N PRO A 123 -2.13 -3.34 -18.18
CA PRO A 123 -1.13 -2.29 -18.00
C PRO A 123 -1.73 -0.88 -17.93
N ALA A 124 -2.78 -0.58 -18.73
CA ALA A 124 -3.44 0.72 -18.71
C ALA A 124 -4.04 1.09 -17.33
N TRP A 125 -4.54 0.11 -16.58
CA TRP A 125 -5.06 0.33 -15.22
C TRP A 125 -3.94 0.64 -14.25
N SER A 126 -2.84 -0.13 -14.33
CA SER A 126 -1.65 0.08 -13.53
C SER A 126 -1.08 1.48 -13.76
N SER A 127 -0.83 1.84 -15.03
CA SER A 127 -0.28 3.14 -15.42
C SER A 127 -1.13 4.32 -14.94
N ARG A 128 -2.47 4.22 -15.01
CA ARG A 128 -3.36 5.27 -14.56
C ARG A 128 -3.26 5.52 -13.05
N VAL A 129 -3.21 4.46 -12.24
CA VAL A 129 -3.01 4.58 -10.79
C VAL A 129 -1.65 5.18 -10.49
N ILE A 130 -0.59 4.68 -11.12
CA ILE A 130 0.78 5.16 -10.92
C ILE A 130 0.88 6.64 -11.27
N GLN A 131 0.35 7.06 -12.42
CA GLN A 131 0.33 8.45 -12.85
C GLN A 131 -0.38 9.33 -11.82
N ARG A 132 -1.57 8.95 -11.35
CA ARG A 132 -2.31 9.72 -10.34
C ARG A 132 -1.61 9.79 -8.99
N LEU A 133 -0.94 8.71 -8.58
CA LEU A 133 -0.09 8.75 -7.40
C LEU A 133 1.05 9.75 -7.64
N GLU A 134 1.74 9.67 -8.79
CA GLU A 134 2.84 10.58 -9.14
C GLU A 134 2.41 12.05 -9.33
N GLU A 135 1.14 12.32 -9.65
CA GLU A 135 0.56 13.67 -9.74
C GLU A 135 0.49 14.40 -8.39
N HIS A 136 0.62 13.70 -7.25
CA HIS A 136 0.74 14.37 -5.96
C HIS A 136 2.01 15.23 -5.89
N PRO A 137 1.89 16.53 -5.54
CA PRO A 137 2.93 17.52 -5.82
C PRO A 137 4.21 17.27 -5.01
N TYR A 138 5.19 16.66 -5.66
CA TYR A 138 6.60 16.71 -5.28
C TYR A 138 7.15 18.15 -5.21
N HIS A 139 6.42 19.11 -5.78
CA HIS A 139 6.79 20.52 -5.83
C HIS A 139 6.55 21.31 -4.54
N HIS A 140 5.97 20.73 -3.49
CA HIS A 140 6.07 21.33 -2.16
C HIS A 140 7.44 21.00 -1.54
N ARG A 141 8.49 21.61 -2.12
CA ARG A 141 9.52 22.29 -1.32
C ARG A 141 8.86 23.52 -0.66
N GLN A 142 7.76 23.32 0.06
CA GLN A 142 7.43 24.29 1.09
C GLN A 142 8.57 24.19 2.10
N LEU A 143 9.17 25.34 2.39
CA LEU A 143 10.22 25.44 3.37
C LEU A 143 9.66 24.86 4.68
N ARG A 144 10.22 23.74 5.14
CA ARG A 144 9.83 23.13 6.43
C ARG A 144 9.86 24.16 7.57
N SER A 145 10.66 25.22 7.42
CA SER A 145 10.77 26.35 8.34
C SER A 145 9.52 27.24 8.44
N THR A 146 8.52 27.09 7.58
CA THR A 146 7.25 27.86 7.65
C THR A 146 6.09 27.05 8.21
N MET A 147 6.27 25.75 8.45
CA MET A 147 5.22 24.86 8.98
C MET A 147 5.26 24.83 10.50
N ASN A 148 4.10 24.82 11.14
CA ASN A 148 4.01 24.45 12.55
C ASN A 148 4.18 22.93 12.72
N GLU A 149 4.32 22.46 13.96
CA GLU A 149 4.57 21.04 14.25
C GLU A 149 3.46 20.11 13.76
N LYS A 150 2.19 20.55 13.83
CA LYS A 150 1.05 19.76 13.36
C LYS A 150 1.08 19.63 11.83
N GLU A 151 1.25 20.75 11.12
CA GLU A 151 1.37 20.79 9.66
C GLU A 151 2.56 19.95 9.16
N LEU A 152 3.70 20.04 9.85
CA LEU A 152 4.87 19.23 9.51
C LEU A 152 4.60 17.74 9.67
N ARG A 153 3.92 17.32 10.75
CA ARG A 153 3.55 15.91 10.96
C ARG A 153 2.58 15.40 9.91
N GLU A 154 1.55 16.18 9.58
CA GLU A 154 0.58 15.83 8.53
C GLU A 154 1.27 15.72 7.17
N HIS A 155 2.12 16.68 6.83
CA HIS A 155 2.93 16.67 5.60
C HIS A 155 3.85 15.46 5.51
N LEU A 156 4.56 15.12 6.60
CA LEU A 156 5.41 13.94 6.64
C LEU A 156 4.61 12.64 6.55
N SER A 157 3.43 12.57 7.18
CA SER A 157 2.53 11.42 7.11
C SER A 157 2.06 11.18 5.67
N GLN A 158 1.55 12.21 5.00
CA GLN A 158 1.10 12.13 3.60
C GLN A 158 2.23 11.73 2.65
N LYS A 159 3.42 12.33 2.79
CA LYS A 159 4.59 11.94 1.99
C LYS A 159 5.02 10.50 2.24
N THR A 160 4.94 10.05 3.49
CA THR A 160 5.26 8.67 3.86
C THR A 160 4.29 7.69 3.22
N LEU A 161 2.99 7.95 3.29
CA LEU A 161 1.96 7.17 2.62
C LEU A 161 2.24 7.06 1.12
N HIS A 162 2.54 8.19 0.48
CA HIS A 162 2.82 8.24 -0.95
C HIS A 162 4.03 7.40 -1.36
N ILE A 163 5.14 7.53 -0.64
CA ILE A 163 6.34 6.70 -0.83
C ILE A 163 6.01 5.22 -0.69
N HIS A 164 5.22 4.84 0.32
CA HIS A 164 4.80 3.45 0.51
C HIS A 164 3.87 2.96 -0.60
N ALA A 165 2.94 3.79 -1.08
CA ALA A 165 2.05 3.48 -2.19
C ALA A 165 2.87 3.23 -3.47
N LEU A 166 3.79 4.13 -3.84
CA LEU A 166 4.67 3.93 -4.99
C LEU A 166 5.56 2.68 -4.85
N GLY A 167 6.05 2.40 -3.65
CA GLY A 167 6.76 1.15 -3.36
C GLY A 167 5.87 -0.08 -3.57
N ASN A 168 4.60 -0.02 -3.18
CA ASN A 168 3.63 -1.10 -3.41
C ASN A 168 3.32 -1.29 -4.90
N ALA A 169 3.19 -0.20 -5.66
CA ALA A 169 2.98 -0.24 -7.11
C ALA A 169 4.22 -0.77 -7.85
N ALA A 170 5.42 -0.49 -7.35
CA ALA A 170 6.71 -0.92 -7.90
C ALA A 170 6.83 -0.63 -9.41
N SER A 171 6.49 0.60 -9.80
CA SER A 171 6.65 1.08 -11.18
C SER A 171 8.05 1.62 -11.41
N ASP A 172 8.69 1.21 -12.50
CA ASP A 172 10.03 1.68 -12.84
C ASP A 172 10.07 3.21 -13.05
N THR A 173 8.96 3.81 -13.47
CA THR A 173 8.81 5.28 -13.59
C THR A 173 8.96 5.99 -12.24
N SER A 174 8.53 5.35 -11.16
CA SER A 174 8.55 5.92 -9.81
C SER A 174 9.90 5.73 -9.12
N LEU A 175 10.81 4.94 -9.70
CA LEU A 175 12.11 4.63 -9.09
C LEU A 175 12.94 5.89 -8.85
N GLY A 176 12.97 6.81 -9.82
CA GLY A 176 13.69 8.08 -9.69
C GLY A 176 13.19 8.92 -8.50
N HIS A 177 11.86 8.94 -8.28
CA HIS A 177 11.26 9.64 -7.14
C HIS A 177 11.70 9.04 -5.81
N LEU A 178 11.72 7.71 -5.68
CA LEU A 178 12.16 7.03 -4.47
C LEU A 178 13.65 7.25 -4.20
N MET A 179 14.48 7.21 -5.25
CA MET A 179 15.92 7.46 -5.15
C MET A 179 16.24 8.87 -4.66
N SER A 180 15.46 9.88 -5.03
CA SER A 180 15.69 11.25 -4.55
C SER A 180 15.62 11.40 -3.03
N TYR A 181 14.81 10.59 -2.34
CA TYR A 181 14.71 10.62 -0.88
C TYR A 181 15.89 9.93 -0.22
N VAL A 182 16.44 8.90 -0.84
CA VAL A 182 17.60 8.16 -0.30
C VAL A 182 18.90 8.94 -0.50
N ASN A 183 19.05 9.58 -1.66
CA ASN A 183 20.26 10.32 -2.02
C ASN A 183 20.35 11.70 -1.35
N ASP A 184 19.26 12.21 -0.78
CA ASP A 184 19.23 13.49 -0.08
C ASP A 184 19.42 13.27 1.44
N SER A 185 20.61 13.60 1.95
CA SER A 185 20.90 13.53 3.39
C SER A 185 20.11 14.54 4.23
N SER A 186 19.52 15.57 3.62
CA SER A 186 18.63 16.54 4.28
C SER A 186 17.17 16.08 4.33
N ALA A 187 16.83 14.96 3.67
CA ALA A 187 15.52 14.35 3.76
C ALA A 187 15.25 13.90 5.21
N HIS A 188 14.01 14.06 5.67
CA HIS A 188 13.63 13.66 7.01
C HIS A 188 13.79 12.14 7.18
N THR A 189 14.29 11.67 8.32
CA THR A 189 14.61 10.26 8.60
C THR A 189 13.46 9.31 8.26
N ASN A 190 12.22 9.67 8.59
CA ASN A 190 11.03 8.87 8.24
C ASN A 190 10.86 8.69 6.71
N LEU A 191 11.09 9.74 5.92
CA LEU A 191 10.96 9.66 4.46
C LEU A 191 12.07 8.80 3.86
N ARG A 192 13.30 8.95 4.36
CA ARG A 192 14.45 8.11 3.97
C ARG A 192 14.17 6.65 4.30
N TYR A 193 13.74 6.36 5.53
CA TYR A 193 13.34 5.02 5.97
C TYR A 193 12.26 4.41 5.07
N SER A 194 11.19 5.17 4.77
CA SER A 194 10.11 4.70 3.92
C SER A 194 10.56 4.47 2.48
N ALA A 195 11.44 5.33 1.96
CA ALA A 195 12.01 5.21 0.62
C ALA A 195 12.88 3.95 0.50
N VAL A 196 13.71 3.66 1.51
CA VAL A 196 14.50 2.41 1.57
C VAL A 196 13.60 1.17 1.52
N ASN A 197 12.54 1.15 2.33
CA ASN A 197 11.59 0.04 2.33
C ASN A 197 10.82 -0.09 1.01
N ALA A 198 10.55 1.03 0.34
CA ALA A 198 9.93 1.03 -0.98
C ALA A 198 10.89 0.52 -2.07
N LEU A 199 12.14 0.98 -2.06
CA LEU A 199 13.19 0.56 -2.99
C LEU A 199 13.46 -0.94 -2.91
N ALA A 200 13.46 -1.52 -1.72
CA ALA A 200 13.66 -2.97 -1.54
C ALA A 200 12.65 -3.87 -2.28
N LYS A 201 11.56 -3.31 -2.84
CA LYS A 201 10.56 -4.02 -3.64
C LYS A 201 10.86 -4.00 -5.16
N TYR A 202 11.87 -3.26 -5.59
CA TYR A 202 12.37 -3.23 -6.97
C TYR A 202 13.50 -4.23 -7.10
N HIS A 203 13.57 -4.97 -8.21
CA HIS A 203 14.57 -6.03 -8.39
C HIS A 203 15.77 -5.58 -9.25
N HIS A 204 16.01 -4.28 -9.38
CA HIS A 204 17.12 -3.75 -10.17
C HIS A 204 18.45 -3.97 -9.46
N LYS A 205 19.52 -4.36 -10.16
CA LYS A 205 20.86 -4.48 -9.57
C LYS A 205 21.31 -3.19 -8.90
N HIS A 206 21.11 -2.05 -9.57
CA HIS A 206 21.45 -0.73 -9.02
C HIS A 206 20.75 -0.44 -7.68
N VAL A 207 19.52 -0.93 -7.48
CA VAL A 207 18.82 -0.80 -6.19
C VAL A 207 19.53 -1.60 -5.10
N ALA A 208 20.02 -2.79 -5.41
CA ALA A 208 20.84 -3.58 -4.48
C ALA A 208 22.11 -2.82 -4.09
N ASP A 209 22.79 -2.21 -5.05
CA ASP A 209 24.00 -1.43 -4.81
C ASP A 209 23.73 -0.22 -3.91
N VAL A 210 22.61 0.49 -4.12
CA VAL A 210 22.17 1.59 -3.25
C VAL A 210 21.87 1.09 -1.84
N LEU A 211 21.11 0.00 -1.71
CA LEU A 211 20.81 -0.57 -0.39
C LEU A 211 22.09 -0.99 0.34
N LEU A 212 23.04 -1.63 -0.36
CA LEU A 212 24.34 -1.99 0.19
C LEU A 212 25.11 -0.75 0.66
N SER A 213 25.22 0.28 -0.18
CA SER A 213 25.87 1.54 0.18
C SER A 213 25.27 2.10 1.48
N MET A 214 23.94 2.18 1.57
CA MET A 214 23.27 2.62 2.80
C MET A 214 23.56 1.72 4.01
N THR A 215 23.75 0.41 3.84
CA THR A 215 24.14 -0.44 4.97
C THR A 215 25.50 -0.06 5.56
N LEU A 216 26.40 0.48 4.73
CA LEU A 216 27.79 0.78 5.08
C LEU A 216 27.97 2.22 5.58
N VAL A 217 27.30 3.19 4.93
CA VAL A 217 27.59 4.62 5.14
C VAL A 217 26.48 5.38 5.88
N GLU A 218 25.28 4.82 6.00
CA GLU A 218 24.17 5.51 6.65
C GLU A 218 24.46 5.69 8.14
N GLU A 219 24.38 6.93 8.66
CA GLU A 219 24.58 7.21 10.08
C GLU A 219 23.33 6.86 10.90
N GLU A 220 22.14 7.15 10.35
CA GLU A 220 20.86 6.91 11.01
C GLU A 220 20.56 5.43 11.16
N ARG A 221 20.63 4.93 12.40
CA ARG A 221 20.52 3.49 12.71
C ARG A 221 19.25 2.87 12.14
N THR A 222 18.10 3.56 12.22
CA THR A 222 16.81 3.03 11.76
C THR A 222 16.79 2.85 10.23
N VAL A 223 17.35 3.81 9.49
CA VAL A 223 17.48 3.75 8.03
C VAL A 223 18.48 2.67 7.63
N ARG A 224 19.64 2.61 8.31
CA ARG A 224 20.68 1.58 8.08
C ARG A 224 20.12 0.16 8.29
N LEU A 225 19.35 -0.07 9.36
CA LEU A 225 18.72 -1.37 9.62
C LEU A 225 17.67 -1.75 8.55
N ALA A 226 16.90 -0.77 8.05
CA ALA A 226 15.98 -1.00 6.94
C ALA A 226 16.73 -1.41 5.67
N ALA A 227 17.86 -0.74 5.38
CA ALA A 227 18.69 -1.05 4.22
C ALA A 227 19.30 -2.46 4.33
N ILE A 228 19.80 -2.84 5.51
CA ILE A 228 20.31 -4.19 5.81
C ILE A 228 19.23 -5.25 5.52
N LYS A 229 18.03 -5.05 6.06
CA LYS A 229 16.91 -5.98 5.87
C LYS A 229 16.48 -6.05 4.40
N GLY A 230 16.44 -4.90 3.72
CA GLY A 230 16.12 -4.81 2.29
C GLY A 230 17.13 -5.55 1.44
N TYR A 231 18.41 -5.25 1.61
CA TYR A 231 19.51 -5.87 0.86
C TYR A 231 19.53 -7.38 1.05
N LYS A 232 19.46 -7.90 2.29
CA LYS A 232 19.47 -9.34 2.56
C LYS A 232 18.33 -10.11 1.87
N LYS A 233 17.19 -9.46 1.63
CA LYS A 233 16.02 -10.08 0.96
C LYS A 233 15.99 -9.83 -0.54
N HIS A 234 16.87 -8.98 -1.06
CA HIS A 234 16.87 -8.56 -2.44
C HIS A 234 17.43 -9.68 -3.34
N PRO A 235 16.89 -9.91 -4.55
CA PRO A 235 17.39 -10.97 -5.45
C PRO A 235 18.86 -10.83 -5.85
N HIS A 236 19.36 -9.59 -5.88
CA HIS A 236 20.78 -9.27 -6.13
C HIS A 236 21.56 -8.95 -4.84
N GLY A 237 20.96 -9.22 -3.67
CA GLY A 237 21.61 -9.07 -2.38
C GLY A 237 22.44 -10.29 -2.00
N GLY A 238 23.18 -10.18 -0.91
CA GLY A 238 24.04 -11.25 -0.39
C GLY A 238 24.29 -11.12 1.10
N ASP A 239 25.16 -11.98 1.63
CA ASP A 239 25.57 -11.88 3.02
C ASP A 239 26.48 -10.67 3.22
N ILE A 240 25.99 -9.72 4.02
CA ILE A 240 26.69 -8.49 4.34
C ILE A 240 27.98 -8.80 5.12
N GLN A 241 28.00 -9.87 5.92
CA GLN A 241 29.20 -10.23 6.69
C GLN A 241 30.35 -10.61 5.76
N ILE A 242 30.07 -11.38 4.70
CA ILE A 242 31.07 -11.75 3.68
C ILE A 242 31.62 -10.51 2.97
N LEU A 243 30.77 -9.50 2.72
CA LEU A 243 31.17 -8.26 2.05
C LEU A 243 31.99 -7.35 2.97
N LEU A 244 31.64 -7.28 4.26
CA LEU A 244 32.42 -6.55 5.26
C LEU A 244 33.79 -7.19 5.44
N ASP A 245 33.86 -8.52 5.59
CA ASP A 245 35.10 -9.25 5.78
C ASP A 245 36.05 -9.13 4.56
N GLN A 246 35.50 -9.01 3.34
CA GLN A 246 36.28 -8.72 2.12
C GLN A 246 36.77 -7.27 2.03
N SER A 247 36.07 -6.32 2.65
CA SER A 247 36.43 -4.90 2.65
C SER A 247 37.46 -4.50 3.72
N TYR A 248 37.50 -5.23 4.85
CA TYR A 248 38.48 -5.04 5.93
C TYR A 248 39.70 -5.97 5.82
N GLY A 249 39.74 -6.86 4.82
CA GLY A 249 40.86 -7.75 4.52
C GLY A 249 41.92 -7.19 3.54
N ARG A 250 42.03 -5.86 3.39
CA ARG A 250 43.07 -5.20 2.61
C ARG A 250 43.84 -4.18 3.44
#